data_AF-I7A289-F1
#
_entry.id   AF-I7A289-F1
#
_cell.length_a   1.000
_cell.length_b   1.000
_cell.length_c   1.000
_cell.angle_alpha   90.00
_cell.angle_beta   90.00
_cell.angle_gamma   90.00
#
_symmetry.space_group_name_H-M   'P 1'
#
loop_
_entity.id
_entity.type
_entity.pdbx_description
1 polymer ?
#
loop_
_entity_poly.entity_id
_entity_poly.type
_entity_poly.pdbx_seq_one_letter_code
_entity_poly.pdbx_strand_id
1 'polypeptide(L)' 'MEHGKTKDTRQIQDPVCGMVIKDIDKAPASHYEGKKYYFCSDLCRIQFDQQPENYIKKDEEPGHSHHH' A
#
# COMPACT_ATOMS: atom_id res chain seq x y z
N MET A 1 -29.03 12.53 -17.63
CA MET A 1 -27.67 12.77 -17.13
C MET A 1 -27.48 11.83 -15.93
N GLU A 2 -27.53 10.52 -16.15
CA GLU A 2 -26.37 9.65 -16.43
C GLU A 2 -25.49 9.36 -15.20
N HIS A 3 -25.77 8.19 -14.61
CA HIS A 3 -24.89 7.22 -13.95
C HIS A 3 -23.64 7.66 -13.16
N GLY A 4 -23.64 7.33 -11.87
CA GLY A 4 -22.62 6.44 -11.29
C GLY A 4 -21.30 7.06 -10.83
N LYS A 5 -21.30 7.65 -9.63
CA LYS A 5 -20.06 7.83 -8.84
C LYS A 5 -19.98 6.78 -7.73
N THR A 6 -19.95 5.50 -8.08
CA THR A 6 -19.41 4.47 -7.18
C THR A 6 -17.89 4.59 -7.21
N LYS A 7 -17.36 5.53 -6.42
CA LYS A 7 -15.94 5.76 -6.24
C LYS A 7 -15.36 4.67 -5.33
N ASP A 8 -15.47 3.41 -5.74
CA ASP A 8 -14.63 2.34 -5.20
C ASP A 8 -13.27 2.41 -5.90
N THR A 9 -12.60 3.55 -5.73
CA THR A 9 -11.25 3.72 -6.23
C THR A 9 -10.35 3.00 -5.23
N ARG A 10 -9.79 1.86 -5.63
CA ARG A 10 -8.68 1.16 -4.96
C ARG A 10 -7.50 2.13 -4.81
N GLN A 11 -7.62 3.01 -3.84
CA GLN A 11 -6.68 4.06 -3.51
C GLN A 11 -5.66 3.43 -2.58
N ILE A 12 -4.49 3.09 -3.11
CA ILE A 12 -3.41 2.56 -2.29
C ILE A 12 -2.82 3.73 -1.51
N GLN A 13 -2.80 3.59 -0.19
CA GLN A 13 -2.23 4.59 0.69
C GLN A 13 -0.76 4.27 0.88
N ASP A 14 0.10 5.26 0.63
CA ASP A 14 1.52 5.17 0.89
C ASP A 14 1.74 4.98 2.41
N PRO A 15 2.44 3.92 2.85
CA PRO A 15 2.57 3.62 4.27
C PRO A 15 3.58 4.56 4.98
N VAL A 16 4.39 5.30 4.22
CA VAL A 16 5.38 6.24 4.76
C VAL A 16 4.77 7.59 5.06
N CYS A 17 4.07 8.18 4.08
CA CYS A 17 3.52 9.53 4.20
C CYS A 17 1.99 9.56 4.39
N GLY A 18 1.30 8.43 4.21
CA GLY A 18 -0.15 8.36 4.26
C GLY A 18 -0.85 8.99 3.05
N MET A 19 -0.10 9.36 2.00
CA MET A 19 -0.65 9.97 0.80
C MET A 19 -1.37 8.92 -0.05
N VAL A 20 -2.48 9.31 -0.64
CA VAL A 20 -3.22 8.45 -1.58
C VAL A 20 -2.53 8.42 -2.93
N ILE A 21 -2.12 7.23 -3.35
CA ILE A 21 -1.56 6.96 -4.67
C ILE A 21 -2.72 6.79 -5.66
N LYS A 22 -2.80 7.71 -6.61
CA LYS A 22 -3.82 7.69 -7.69
C LYS A 22 -3.33 6.91 -8.92
N ASP A 23 -2.02 6.92 -9.16
CA ASP A 23 -1.38 6.31 -10.33
C ASP A 23 -0.49 5.14 -9.90
N ILE A 24 -1.11 4.01 -9.54
CA ILE A 24 -0.36 2.80 -9.11
C ILE A 24 0.51 2.21 -10.25
N ASP A 25 0.15 2.46 -11.51
CA ASP A 25 0.84 1.93 -12.69
C ASP A 25 2.21 2.59 -12.91
N LYS A 26 2.32 3.88 -12.54
CA LYS A 26 3.57 4.66 -12.60
C LYS A 26 4.26 4.78 -11.24
N ALA A 27 3.59 4.39 -10.16
CA ALA A 27 4.11 4.48 -8.82
C ALA A 27 5.25 3.47 -8.60
N PRO A 28 6.35 3.87 -7.94
CA PRO A 28 7.35 2.92 -7.50
C PRO A 28 6.73 1.94 -6.50
N ALA A 29 7.03 0.65 -6.69
CA ALA A 29 6.62 -0.41 -5.79
C ALA A 29 7.85 -1.13 -5.23
N SER A 30 7.73 -1.67 -4.02
CA SER A 30 8.74 -2.53 -3.40
C SER A 30 8.11 -3.85 -2.94
N HIS A 31 8.86 -4.94 -3.07
CA HIS A 31 8.46 -6.23 -2.52
C HIS A 31 9.13 -6.44 -1.17
N TYR A 32 8.32 -6.67 -0.15
CA TYR A 32 8.79 -6.95 1.21
C TYR A 32 7.93 -8.06 1.81
N GLU A 33 8.56 -9.11 2.36
CA GLU A 33 7.88 -10.29 2.92
C GLU A 33 6.84 -10.94 1.99
N GLY A 34 7.13 -10.97 0.68
CA GLY A 34 6.22 -11.53 -0.32
C GLY A 34 4.98 -10.66 -0.62
N LYS A 35 4.85 -9.50 0.02
CA LYS A 35 3.84 -8.49 -0.25
C LYS A 35 4.40 -7.38 -1.13
N LYS A 36 3.57 -6.82 -2.02
CA LYS A 36 3.93 -5.68 -2.88
C LYS A 36 3.34 -4.39 -2.31
N TYR A 37 4.20 -3.44 -1.96
CA TYR A 37 3.84 -2.13 -1.45
C TYR A 37 4.07 -1.06 -2.51
N TYR A 38 3.17 -0.09 -2.63
CA TYR A 38 3.27 1.01 -3.57
C TYR A 38 3.56 2.31 -2.83
N PHE A 39 4.31 3.19 -3.47
CA PHE A 39 4.75 4.45 -2.91
C PHE A 39 4.43 5.61 -3.83
N CYS A 40 4.16 6.78 -3.26
CA CYS A 40 3.85 7.97 -4.07
C CYS A 40 5.08 8.51 -4.81
N SER A 41 6.29 8.15 -4.38
CA SER A 41 7.57 8.62 -4.95
C SER A 41 8.73 7.72 -4.51
N ASP A 42 9.85 7.77 -5.24
CA ASP A 42 11.07 7.01 -4.89
C ASP A 42 11.60 7.35 -3.50
N LEU A 43 11.44 8.60 -3.04
CA LEU A 43 11.80 9.00 -1.68
C LEU A 43 11.04 8.22 -0.61
N CYS A 44 9.75 7.94 -0.83
CA CYS A 44 8.96 7.10 0.09
C CYS A 44 9.42 5.64 0.00
N ARG A 45 9.71 5.12 -1.21
CA ARG A 45 10.29 3.79 -1.37
C ARG A 45 11.60 3.63 -0.60
N ILE A 46 12.50 4.61 -0.68
CA ILE A 46 13.80 4.59 0.00
C ILE A 46 13.64 4.64 1.53
N GLN A 47 12.74 5.49 2.05
CA GLN A 47 12.44 5.53 3.49
C GLN A 47 11.86 4.20 3.98
N PHE A 48 10.96 3.62 3.19
CA PHE A 48 10.43 2.30 3.46
C PHE A 48 11.52 1.24 3.45
N ASP A 49 12.42 1.25 2.46
CA ASP A 49 13.53 0.28 2.36
C ASP A 49 14.51 0.38 3.55
N GLN A 50 14.69 1.59 4.09
CA GLN A 50 15.50 1.82 5.30
C GLN A 50 14.84 1.29 6.58
N GLN A 51 13.51 1.38 6.69
CA GLN A 51 12.78 0.98 7.90
C GLN A 51 11.45 0.25 7.61
N PRO A 52 11.45 -0.85 6.84
CA PRO A 52 10.23 -1.45 6.31
C PRO A 52 9.36 -2.00 7.44
N GLU A 53 9.98 -2.57 8.46
CA GLU A 53 9.35 -3.13 9.66
C GLU A 53 8.45 -2.12 10.40
N ASN A 54 8.79 -0.82 10.39
CA ASN A 54 7.97 0.20 11.06
C ASN A 54 6.70 0.55 10.26
N TYR A 55 6.74 0.34 8.94
CA TYR A 55 5.65 0.66 8.04
C TYR A 55 4.73 -0.55 7.78
N ILE A 56 5.28 -1.77 7.76
CA ILE A 56 4.53 -3.01 7.48
C ILE A 56 3.86 -3.64 8.70
N LYS A 57 4.29 -3.31 9.93
CA LYS A 57 3.67 -3.80 11.18
C LYS A 57 2.16 -3.56 11.32
N LYS A 58 1.57 -2.68 10.50
CA LYS A 58 0.12 -2.43 10.47
C LYS A 58 -0.67 -3.40 9.59
N ASP A 59 0.00 -4.16 8.72
CA ASP A 59 -0.64 -5.01 7.71
C ASP A 59 -0.40 -6.51 7.95
N GLU A 60 0.44 -6.86 8.91
CA GLU A 60 0.61 -8.23 9.39
C GLU A 60 -0.42 -8.59 10.45
N GLU A 61 -1.68 -8.66 10.05
CA GLU A 61 -2.58 -9.65 10.65
C GLU A 61 -2.29 -10.97 9.95
N PRO A 62 -1.55 -11.91 10.56
CA PRO A 62 -1.55 -13.27 10.07
C PRO A 62 -3.01 -13.73 10.06
N GLY A 63 -3.51 -14.13 8.90
CA GLY A 63 -4.73 -14.91 8.82
C GLY A 63 -4.51 -16.20 9.60
N HIS A 64 -4.73 -16.13 10.91
CA HIS A 64 -4.83 -17.29 11.76
C HIS A 64 -6.15 -17.94 11.37
N SER A 65 -6.04 -19.03 10.61
CA SER A 65 -7.08 -20.04 10.50
C SER A 65 -7.66 -20.30 11.89
N HIS A 66 -8.92 -19.95 12.11
CA HIS A 66 -9.74 -20.68 13.07
C HIS A 66 -10.74 -21.51 12.26
N HIS A 67 -10.23 -22.62 11.73
CA HIS A 67 -11.05 -23.77 11.38
C HIS A 67 -10.87 -24.79 12.51
N HIS A 68 -11.86 -24.88 13.39
CA HIS A 68 -12.18 -26.09 14.14
C HIS A 68 -13.66 -26.07 14.52
#